data_AF-A0A0X8D6I0-F1
#
_entry.id   AF-A0A0X8D6I0-F1
#
_cell.length_a   1.000
_cell.length_b   1.000
_cell.length_c   1.000
_cell.angle_alpha   90.00
_cell.angle_beta   90.00
_cell.angle_gamma   90.00
#
_symmetry.space_group_name_H-M   'P 1'
#
loop_
_entity.id
_entity.type
_entity.pdbx_description
1 polymer ?
#
loop_
_entity_poly.entity_id
_entity_poly.type
_entity_poly.pdbx_seq_one_letter_code
_entity_poly.pdbx_strand_id
1 'polypeptide(L)'
;MNVLRLEIQQKNAKLAWDVQQPVYRFEPSRTRLKLEQKPPEMVLHPTPSKLTIDQRQCWADMELKHVFQCIAEAAADGKREALAYIARVTEEGEQLGAIENKGNVIRQLAASKRTLPQHRFAYGNVPGNFSLKISFTPGQLNMDWKIGGTSVDVQTTPFRHHYEKGRIFYTMQQKNELHFQITGGHVDTMY
;
A
#
# COMPACT_ATOMS: atom_id res chain seq x y z
N MET A 1 -103.80 -35.82 61.18
CA MET A 1 -102.90 -34.87 61.87
C MET A 1 -101.86 -34.37 60.88
N ASN A 2 -101.72 -33.06 60.72
CA ASN A 2 -100.68 -32.44 59.89
C ASN A 2 -99.78 -31.61 60.82
N VAL A 3 -98.47 -31.87 60.83
CA VAL A 3 -97.52 -31.30 61.81
C VAL A 3 -96.97 -29.98 61.27
N LEU A 4 -96.82 -28.97 62.14
CA LEU A 4 -96.23 -27.67 61.80
C LEU A 4 -94.78 -27.83 61.30
N ARG A 5 -94.42 -27.20 60.18
CA ARG A 5 -93.05 -27.20 59.64
C ARG A 5 -92.60 -25.79 59.25
N LEU A 6 -91.35 -25.45 59.57
CA LEU A 6 -90.68 -24.26 59.06
C LEU A 6 -90.00 -24.59 57.73
N GLU A 7 -90.36 -23.85 56.69
CA GLU A 7 -89.73 -23.89 55.38
C GLU A 7 -88.87 -22.65 55.18
N ILE A 8 -87.62 -22.86 54.77
CA ILE A 8 -86.67 -21.79 54.48
C ILE A 8 -86.32 -21.88 53.00
N GLN A 9 -86.64 -20.82 52.26
CA GLN A 9 -86.26 -20.68 50.87
C GLN A 9 -85.16 -19.63 50.77
N GLN A 10 -84.01 -20.04 50.23
CA GLN A 10 -82.84 -19.18 50.08
C GLN A 10 -82.55 -18.91 48.62
N LYS A 11 -82.32 -17.64 48.29
CA LYS A 11 -81.70 -17.21 47.04
C LYS A 11 -80.28 -16.74 47.34
N ASN A 12 -79.30 -17.39 46.73
CA ASN A 12 -77.90 -16.98 46.86
C ASN A 12 -77.61 -15.70 46.09
N ALA A 13 -76.66 -14.90 46.58
CA ALA A 13 -76.14 -13.78 45.81
C ALA A 13 -75.39 -14.29 44.57
N LYS A 14 -75.55 -13.58 43.45
CA LYS A 14 -74.81 -13.83 42.21
C LYS A 14 -74.00 -12.59 41.87
N LEU A 15 -72.70 -12.77 41.72
CA LEU A 15 -71.78 -11.74 41.24
C LEU A 15 -71.38 -12.08 39.81
N ALA A 16 -71.28 -11.06 38.98
CA ALA A 16 -70.57 -11.13 37.72
C ALA A 16 -69.29 -10.30 37.83
N TRP A 17 -68.30 -10.68 37.03
CA TRP A 17 -67.14 -9.86 36.79
C TRP A 17 -66.95 -9.65 35.30
N ASP A 18 -66.52 -8.44 34.94
CA ASP A 18 -65.97 -8.13 33.64
C ASP A 18 -64.48 -7.85 33.79
N VAL A 19 -63.67 -8.42 32.92
CA VAL A 19 -62.22 -8.36 32.99
C VAL A 19 -61.70 -7.64 31.75
N GLN A 20 -61.29 -6.39 31.94
CA GLN A 20 -60.47 -5.71 30.95
C GLN A 20 -59.04 -6.26 31.05
N GLN A 21 -58.64 -7.01 30.03
CA GLN A 21 -57.31 -7.62 29.98
C GLN A 21 -56.20 -6.56 29.89
N PRO A 22 -55.06 -6.75 30.58
CA PRO A 22 -53.91 -5.88 30.42
C PRO A 22 -53.32 -6.04 29.01
N VAL A 23 -52.78 -4.95 28.46
CA VAL A 23 -52.09 -4.95 27.17
C VAL A 23 -50.65 -4.51 27.38
N TYR A 24 -49.70 -5.31 26.89
CA TYR A 24 -48.29 -4.97 26.88
C TYR A 24 -47.79 -4.89 25.44
N ARG A 25 -47.27 -3.72 25.02
CA ARG A 25 -46.64 -3.52 23.73
C ARG A 25 -45.15 -3.29 23.92
N PHE A 26 -44.36 -3.98 23.12
CA PHE A 26 -42.90 -3.95 23.19
C PHE A 26 -42.31 -3.73 21.80
N GLU A 27 -41.49 -2.69 21.68
CA GLU A 27 -40.69 -2.40 20.49
C GLU A 27 -39.21 -2.58 20.87
N PRO A 28 -38.55 -3.63 20.35
CA PRO A 28 -37.15 -3.89 20.66
C PRO A 28 -36.25 -2.79 20.11
N SER A 29 -35.17 -2.51 20.83
CA SER A 29 -34.07 -1.68 20.32
C SER A 29 -33.48 -2.30 19.05
N ARG A 30 -33.15 -1.46 18.07
CA ARG A 30 -32.46 -1.89 16.85
C ARG A 30 -31.16 -1.10 16.73
N THR A 31 -30.07 -1.80 16.44
CA THR A 31 -28.78 -1.17 16.14
C THR A 31 -28.47 -1.35 14.67
N ARG A 32 -28.12 -0.27 13.99
CA ARG A 32 -27.59 -0.28 12.63
C ARG A 32 -26.12 0.10 12.66
N LEU A 33 -25.30 -0.72 12.02
CA LEU A 33 -23.86 -0.48 11.84
C LEU A 33 -23.64 -0.05 10.39
N LYS A 34 -23.01 1.10 10.19
CA LYS A 34 -22.50 1.53 8.89
C LYS A 34 -20.98 1.52 8.95
N LEU A 35 -20.39 0.58 8.21
CA LEU A 35 -18.95 0.43 8.08
C LEU A 35 -18.51 0.97 6.72
N GLU A 36 -17.57 1.89 6.72
CA GLU A 36 -16.94 2.39 5.49
C GLU A 36 -15.43 2.17 5.57
N GLN A 37 -14.89 1.39 4.63
CA GLN A 37 -13.47 1.11 4.54
C GLN A 37 -12.89 1.78 3.29
N LYS A 38 -11.90 2.65 3.49
CA LYS A 38 -11.13 3.25 2.41
C LYS A 38 -9.92 2.34 2.13
N PRO A 39 -9.74 1.84 0.89
CA PRO A 39 -8.59 1.02 0.56
C PRO A 39 -7.30 1.85 0.62
N PRO A 40 -6.15 1.22 0.90
CA PRO A 40 -4.86 1.89 0.78
C PRO A 40 -4.55 2.21 -0.69
N GLU A 41 -3.81 3.29 -0.90
CA GLU A 41 -3.32 3.70 -2.22
C GLU A 41 -1.81 3.51 -2.28
N MET A 42 -1.31 2.89 -3.35
CA MET A 42 0.12 2.73 -3.62
C MET A 42 0.50 3.59 -4.83
N VAL A 43 1.44 4.50 -4.65
CA VAL A 43 2.00 5.33 -5.71
C VAL A 43 3.41 4.83 -6.03
N LEU A 44 3.66 4.57 -7.31
CA LEU A 44 4.93 4.06 -7.80
C LEU A 44 5.69 5.16 -8.55
N HIS A 45 6.96 5.33 -8.21
CA HIS A 45 7.88 6.24 -8.87
C HIS A 45 9.05 5.45 -9.47
N PRO A 46 8.88 4.85 -10.67
CA PRO A 46 9.92 4.07 -11.32
C PRO A 46 10.94 4.99 -12.01
N THR A 47 12.23 4.72 -11.77
CA THR A 47 13.37 5.27 -12.50
C THR A 47 13.94 4.17 -13.39
N PRO A 48 13.96 4.33 -14.73
CA PRO A 48 14.44 3.30 -15.63
C PRO A 48 15.96 3.08 -15.49
N SER A 49 16.40 1.86 -15.78
CA SER A 49 17.83 1.57 -15.88
C SER A 49 18.44 2.21 -17.13
N LYS A 50 19.75 2.48 -17.07
CA LYS A 50 20.51 3.06 -18.17
C LYS A 50 21.77 2.23 -18.44
N LEU A 51 21.86 1.70 -19.66
CA LEU A 51 23.08 1.09 -20.19
C LEU A 51 23.78 2.10 -21.09
N THR A 52 25.05 2.42 -20.79
CA THR A 52 25.88 3.29 -21.62
C THR A 52 27.06 2.49 -22.14
N ILE A 53 27.15 2.40 -23.46
CA ILE A 53 28.23 1.72 -24.17
C ILE A 53 29.04 2.78 -24.91
N ASP A 54 30.29 2.97 -24.53
CA ASP A 54 31.22 3.87 -25.19
C ASP A 54 32.22 3.07 -26.03
N GLN A 55 32.15 3.29 -27.34
CA GLN A 55 32.96 2.64 -28.37
C GLN A 55 34.00 3.56 -28.99
N ARG A 56 34.15 4.80 -28.50
CA ARG A 56 35.04 5.80 -29.13
C ARG A 56 36.46 5.27 -29.31
N GLN A 57 36.99 4.57 -28.30
CA GLN A 57 38.32 3.94 -28.39
C GLN A 57 38.34 2.77 -29.38
N CYS A 58 37.27 1.98 -29.47
CA CYS A 58 37.20 0.89 -30.43
C CYS A 58 37.32 1.39 -31.87
N TRP A 59 36.57 2.44 -32.21
CA TRP A 59 36.66 3.11 -33.50
C TRP A 59 38.04 3.74 -33.71
N ALA A 60 38.60 4.35 -32.68
CA ALA A 60 39.93 4.94 -32.74
C ALA A 60 41.04 3.91 -33.06
N ASP A 61 40.97 2.72 -32.46
CA ASP A 61 41.91 1.62 -32.71
C ASP A 61 41.81 1.08 -34.14
N MET A 62 40.62 1.16 -34.75
CA MET A 62 40.37 0.80 -36.14
C MET A 62 40.70 1.92 -37.13
N GLU A 63 41.44 2.95 -36.70
CA GLU A 63 41.76 4.16 -37.48
C GLU A 63 40.53 5.00 -37.88
N LEU A 64 39.37 4.74 -37.27
CA LEU A 64 38.12 5.47 -37.46
C LEU A 64 37.95 6.53 -36.35
N LYS A 65 39.02 7.29 -36.12
CA LYS A 65 39.10 8.35 -35.12
C LYS A 65 38.27 9.56 -35.53
N HIS A 66 37.76 10.28 -34.54
CA HIS A 66 37.17 11.59 -34.78
C HIS A 66 38.25 12.59 -35.24
N VAL A 67 37.94 13.48 -36.20
CA VAL A 67 38.92 14.40 -36.81
C VAL A 67 39.70 15.23 -35.78
N PHE A 68 39.04 15.73 -34.73
CA PHE A 68 39.72 16.48 -33.66
C PHE A 68 40.75 15.64 -32.90
N GLN A 69 40.50 14.34 -32.70
CA GLN A 69 41.46 13.44 -32.09
C GLN A 69 42.67 13.25 -33.03
N CYS A 70 42.43 13.04 -34.33
CA CYS A 70 43.52 12.93 -35.32
C CYS A 70 44.42 14.17 -35.32
N ILE A 71 43.82 15.36 -35.32
CA ILE A 71 44.56 16.63 -35.33
C ILE A 71 45.40 16.77 -34.05
N ALA A 72 44.81 16.46 -32.88
CA ALA A 72 45.50 16.56 -31.60
C ALA A 72 46.70 15.59 -31.52
N GLU A 73 46.50 14.34 -31.96
CA GLU A 73 47.57 13.33 -32.00
C GLU A 73 48.68 13.74 -32.98
N ALA A 74 48.35 14.17 -34.19
CA ALA A 74 49.32 14.63 -35.18
C ALA A 74 50.12 15.85 -34.71
N ALA A 75 49.48 16.80 -34.02
CA ALA A 75 50.15 17.94 -33.43
C ALA A 75 51.11 17.54 -32.30
N ALA A 76 50.71 16.59 -31.45
CA ALA A 76 51.56 16.06 -30.38
C ALA A 76 52.77 15.31 -30.93
N ASP A 77 52.57 14.46 -31.95
CA ASP A 77 53.65 13.74 -32.61
C ASP A 77 54.60 14.69 -33.35
N GLY A 78 54.08 15.68 -34.08
CA GLY A 78 54.89 16.69 -34.73
C GLY A 78 55.77 17.47 -33.74
N LYS A 79 55.20 17.85 -32.58
CA LYS A 79 55.96 18.50 -31.50
C LYS A 79 57.05 17.57 -30.95
N ARG A 80 56.73 16.31 -30.70
CA ARG A 80 57.70 15.31 -30.18
C ARG A 80 58.87 15.15 -31.13
N GLU A 81 58.63 15.02 -32.43
CA GLU A 81 59.70 14.84 -33.40
C GLU A 81 60.50 16.11 -33.67
N ALA A 82 59.87 17.29 -33.62
CA ALA A 82 60.61 18.55 -33.67
C ALA A 82 61.60 18.68 -32.50
N LEU A 83 61.15 18.36 -31.27
CA LEU A 83 62.00 18.39 -30.08
C LEU A 83 63.11 17.33 -30.13
N ALA A 84 62.79 16.11 -30.57
CA ALA A 84 63.79 15.06 -30.76
C ALA A 84 64.84 15.44 -31.81
N TYR A 85 64.43 16.11 -32.89
CA TYR A 85 65.34 16.64 -33.90
C TYR A 85 66.25 17.72 -33.33
N ILE A 86 65.71 18.69 -32.59
CA ILE A 86 66.49 19.76 -31.94
C ILE A 86 67.53 19.14 -31.00
N ALA A 87 67.11 18.22 -30.13
CA ALA A 87 68.02 17.55 -29.20
C ALA A 87 69.15 16.82 -29.95
N ARG A 88 68.80 16.04 -30.98
CA ARG A 88 69.78 15.33 -31.81
C ARG A 88 70.76 16.27 -32.50
N VAL A 89 70.28 17.33 -33.16
CA VAL A 89 71.16 18.28 -33.87
C VAL A 89 72.05 19.04 -32.91
N THR A 90 71.56 19.35 -31.70
CA THR A 90 72.38 19.98 -30.65
C THR A 90 73.52 19.06 -30.23
N GLU A 91 73.23 17.79 -29.98
CA GLU A 91 74.23 16.77 -29.63
C GLU A 91 75.23 16.52 -30.78
N GLU A 92 74.77 16.41 -32.02
CA GLU A 92 75.64 16.31 -33.21
C GLU A 92 76.54 17.56 -33.33
N GLY A 93 76.00 18.74 -33.04
CA GLY A 93 76.73 20.02 -33.05
C GLY A 93 77.81 20.09 -31.97
N GLU A 94 77.51 19.67 -30.74
CA GLU A 94 78.48 19.58 -29.65
C GLU A 94 79.63 18.62 -30.00
N GLN A 95 79.33 17.47 -30.58
CA GLN A 95 80.35 16.51 -31.03
C GLN A 95 81.25 17.08 -32.14
N LEU A 96 80.69 17.86 -33.06
CA LEU A 96 81.47 18.51 -34.12
C LEU A 96 82.31 19.69 -33.60
N GLY A 97 81.83 20.40 -32.58
CA GLY A 97 82.53 21.52 -31.95
C GLY A 97 83.70 21.10 -31.07
N ALA A 98 83.67 19.87 -30.54
CA ALA A 98 84.71 19.30 -29.68
C ALA A 98 85.95 18.83 -30.49
N ILE A 99 86.64 19.77 -31.15
CA ILE A 99 87.81 19.52 -32.02
C ILE A 99 89.01 18.92 -31.29
N GLU A 100 89.05 19.02 -29.97
CA GLU A 100 90.07 18.43 -29.09
C GLU A 100 89.99 16.90 -29.04
N ASN A 101 88.81 16.34 -29.33
CA ASN A 101 88.61 14.89 -29.41
C ASN A 101 89.19 14.38 -30.73
N LYS A 102 90.42 13.87 -30.68
CA LYS A 102 91.11 13.27 -31.83
C LYS A 102 90.24 12.18 -32.48
N GLY A 103 89.81 12.37 -33.73
CA GLY A 103 88.98 11.40 -34.46
C GLY A 103 88.31 11.98 -35.69
N ASN A 104 87.61 11.14 -36.46
CA ASN A 104 86.77 11.57 -37.59
C ASN A 104 85.28 11.49 -37.19
N VAL A 105 84.81 12.55 -36.54
CA VAL A 105 83.42 12.68 -36.03
C VAL A 105 82.41 12.60 -37.18
N ILE A 106 82.71 13.18 -38.35
CA ILE A 106 81.83 13.14 -39.53
C ILE A 106 81.56 11.70 -39.97
N ARG A 107 82.59 10.83 -39.97
CA ARG A 107 82.42 9.40 -40.30
C ARG A 107 81.55 8.68 -39.27
N GLN A 108 81.68 8.99 -37.98
CA GLN A 108 80.89 8.37 -36.92
C GLN A 108 79.41 8.79 -37.00
N LEU A 109 79.14 10.08 -37.23
CA LEU A 109 77.79 10.60 -37.44
C LEU A 109 77.15 10.04 -38.72
N ALA A 110 77.92 9.88 -39.79
CA ALA A 110 77.42 9.24 -41.01
C ALA A 110 77.06 7.76 -40.77
N ALA A 111 77.83 7.06 -39.93
CA ALA A 111 77.56 5.66 -39.58
C ALA A 111 76.37 5.50 -38.61
N SER A 112 76.08 6.50 -37.78
CA SER A 112 74.93 6.46 -36.84
C SER A 112 73.59 6.71 -37.54
N LYS A 113 73.59 7.41 -38.68
CA LYS A 113 72.40 7.65 -39.49
C LYS A 113 72.04 6.37 -40.25
N ARG A 114 70.94 5.74 -39.83
CA ARG A 114 70.39 4.55 -40.50
C ARG A 114 69.78 4.90 -41.85
N THR A 115 70.08 4.08 -42.85
CA THR A 115 69.57 4.22 -44.23
C THR A 115 68.16 3.67 -44.43
N LEU A 116 67.70 2.76 -43.55
CA LEU A 116 66.38 2.13 -43.66
C LEU A 116 65.66 2.10 -42.31
N PRO A 117 64.34 2.35 -42.29
CA PRO A 117 63.53 2.19 -41.10
C PRO A 117 63.50 0.72 -40.66
N GLN A 118 63.68 0.46 -39.36
CA GLN A 118 63.44 -0.87 -38.81
C GLN A 118 61.94 -1.04 -38.56
N HIS A 119 61.29 -1.85 -39.39
CA HIS A 119 59.92 -2.27 -39.11
C HIS A 119 59.95 -3.42 -38.11
N ARG A 120 59.31 -3.22 -36.95
CA ARG A 120 58.98 -4.31 -36.03
C ARG A 120 57.55 -4.73 -36.34
N PHE A 121 57.38 -5.97 -36.78
CA PHE A 121 56.05 -6.56 -36.92
C PHE A 121 55.60 -7.09 -35.55
N ALA A 122 54.49 -6.57 -35.07
CA ALA A 122 53.83 -7.06 -33.87
C ALA A 122 52.39 -7.42 -34.22
N TYR A 123 51.90 -8.53 -33.67
CA TYR A 123 50.50 -8.89 -33.74
C TYR A 123 49.78 -8.21 -32.58
N GLY A 124 48.71 -7.48 -32.89
CA GLY A 124 47.85 -6.84 -31.91
C GLY A 124 46.39 -7.06 -32.29
N ASN A 125 45.52 -7.14 -31.29
CA ASN A 125 44.07 -7.15 -31.52
C ASN A 125 43.61 -5.74 -31.88
N VAL A 126 42.79 -5.65 -32.92
CA VAL A 126 42.17 -4.40 -33.37
C VAL A 126 40.66 -4.66 -33.49
N PRO A 127 39.80 -4.02 -32.68
CA PRO A 127 40.14 -3.09 -31.58
C PRO A 127 40.97 -3.72 -30.46
N GLY A 128 41.67 -2.87 -29.72
CA GLY A 128 42.43 -3.30 -28.55
C GLY A 128 41.55 -3.96 -27.49
N ASN A 129 42.15 -4.86 -26.71
CA ASN A 129 41.47 -5.45 -25.57
C ASN A 129 41.02 -4.34 -24.60
N PHE A 130 39.79 -4.42 -24.10
CA PHE A 130 39.19 -3.46 -23.16
C PHE A 130 38.97 -2.04 -23.69
N SER A 131 39.00 -1.82 -25.02
CA SER A 131 38.63 -0.56 -25.66
C SER A 131 37.14 -0.24 -25.54
N LEU A 132 36.29 -1.26 -25.38
CA LEU A 132 34.87 -1.10 -25.11
C LEU A 132 34.65 -0.74 -23.64
N LYS A 133 34.02 0.40 -23.36
CA LYS A 133 33.62 0.76 -21.99
C LYS A 133 32.12 0.61 -21.84
N ILE A 134 31.72 -0.24 -20.91
CA ILE A 134 30.31 -0.48 -20.58
C ILE A 134 30.08 0.05 -19.16
N SER A 135 29.05 0.87 -19.00
CA SER A 135 28.58 1.31 -17.68
C SER A 135 27.09 1.09 -17.57
N PHE A 136 26.66 0.58 -16.42
CA PHE A 136 25.27 0.27 -16.14
C PHE A 136 24.82 1.04 -14.90
N THR A 137 23.75 1.80 -15.05
CA THR A 137 23.04 2.43 -13.95
C THR A 137 21.76 1.64 -13.70
N PRO A 138 21.61 0.98 -12.54
CA PRO A 138 20.40 0.23 -12.23
C PRO A 138 19.21 1.18 -12.12
N GLY A 139 18.03 0.66 -12.49
CA GLY A 139 16.77 1.36 -12.23
C GLY A 139 16.44 1.32 -10.75
N GLN A 140 15.56 2.21 -10.32
CA GLN A 140 15.09 2.29 -8.93
C GLN A 140 13.56 2.33 -8.92
N LEU A 141 12.94 1.69 -7.93
CA LEU A 141 11.50 1.75 -7.72
C LEU A 141 11.24 2.29 -6.33
N ASN A 142 10.71 3.52 -6.27
CA ASN A 142 10.25 4.10 -5.02
C ASN A 142 8.74 3.87 -4.90
N MET A 143 8.30 3.43 -3.73
CA MET A 143 6.91 3.06 -3.46
C MET A 143 6.42 3.85 -2.25
N ASP A 144 5.39 4.67 -2.47
CA ASP A 144 4.73 5.42 -1.42
C ASP A 144 3.37 4.83 -1.13
N TRP A 145 3.15 4.46 0.13
CA TRP A 145 1.90 3.86 0.60
C TRP A 145 1.10 4.87 1.42
N LYS A 146 -0.11 5.17 0.97
CA LYS A 146 -1.09 5.89 1.79
C LYS A 146 -2.01 4.87 2.43
N ILE A 147 -1.87 4.70 3.74
CA ILE A 147 -2.71 3.80 4.50
C ILE A 147 -4.15 4.33 4.45
N GLY A 148 -5.08 3.45 4.10
CA GLY A 148 -6.51 3.75 4.18
C GLY A 148 -7.01 3.87 5.61
N GLY A 149 -8.32 3.87 5.79
CA GLY A 149 -8.93 3.98 7.11
C GLY A 149 -10.31 3.36 7.16
N THR A 150 -10.74 3.04 8.37
CA THR A 150 -12.06 2.46 8.63
C THR A 150 -12.88 3.42 9.48
N SER A 151 -14.05 3.78 8.99
CA SER A 151 -15.04 4.56 9.74
C SER A 151 -16.19 3.65 10.14
N VAL A 152 -16.56 3.68 11.42
CA VAL A 152 -17.67 2.91 11.99
C VAL A 152 -18.68 3.90 12.56
N ASP A 153 -19.89 3.91 12.01
CA ASP A 153 -21.03 4.65 12.57
C ASP A 153 -22.04 3.66 13.16
N VAL A 154 -22.39 3.87 14.42
CA VAL A 154 -23.28 3.00 15.20
C VAL A 154 -24.53 3.77 15.57
N GLN A 155 -25.65 3.43 14.95
CA GLN A 155 -26.94 4.06 15.19
C GLN A 155 -27.84 3.12 15.98
N THR A 156 -28.09 3.44 17.25
CA THR A 156 -28.95 2.65 18.13
C THR A 156 -30.29 3.36 18.36
N THR A 157 -31.39 2.68 18.05
CA THR A 157 -32.74 3.11 18.43
C THR A 157 -33.07 2.56 19.83
N PRO A 158 -33.50 3.39 20.80
CA PRO A 158 -33.84 2.92 22.14
C PRO A 158 -35.08 2.02 22.11
N PHE A 159 -35.19 1.10 23.06
CA PHE A 159 -36.39 0.27 23.21
C PHE A 159 -37.57 1.12 23.68
N ARG A 160 -38.77 0.79 23.22
CA ARG A 160 -40.02 1.43 23.69
C ARG A 160 -40.94 0.35 24.23
N HIS A 161 -41.55 0.62 25.37
CA HIS A 161 -42.53 -0.28 25.97
C HIS A 161 -43.72 0.53 26.45
N HIS A 162 -44.91 -0.04 26.32
CA HIS A 162 -46.15 0.55 26.78
C HIS A 162 -46.98 -0.51 27.49
N TYR A 163 -47.40 -0.22 28.71
CA TYR A 163 -48.18 -1.12 29.54
C TYR A 163 -49.50 -0.46 29.94
N GLU A 164 -50.60 -1.10 29.56
CA GLU A 164 -51.94 -0.73 29.99
C GLU A 164 -52.43 -1.74 31.03
N LYS A 165 -52.64 -1.25 32.25
CA LYS A 165 -53.06 -2.08 33.38
C LYS A 165 -54.49 -2.56 33.18
N GLY A 166 -54.70 -3.86 33.31
CA GLY A 166 -56.02 -4.48 33.32
C GLY A 166 -56.85 -4.06 34.53
N ARG A 167 -58.18 -4.13 34.39
CA ARG A 167 -59.13 -3.78 35.44
C ARG A 167 -60.22 -4.83 35.51
N ILE A 168 -60.66 -5.13 36.73
CA ILE A 168 -61.76 -6.06 36.98
C ILE A 168 -62.91 -5.25 37.57
N PHE A 169 -64.07 -5.34 36.95
CA PHE A 169 -65.29 -4.70 37.42
C PHE A 169 -66.22 -5.77 37.97
N TYR A 170 -66.59 -5.65 39.24
CA TYR A 170 -67.52 -6.57 39.89
C TYR A 170 -68.92 -5.96 39.92
N THR A 171 -69.92 -6.72 39.49
CA THR A 171 -71.32 -6.29 39.46
C THR A 171 -72.20 -7.31 40.17
N MET A 172 -73.05 -6.85 41.07
CA MET A 172 -74.01 -7.71 41.76
C MET A 172 -75.24 -7.95 40.89
N GLN A 173 -75.34 -9.14 40.30
CA GLN A 173 -76.46 -9.53 39.46
C GLN A 173 -77.70 -9.92 40.27
N GLN A 174 -77.50 -10.57 41.42
CA GLN A 174 -78.58 -10.98 42.31
C GLN A 174 -78.14 -10.78 43.75
N LYS A 175 -78.96 -10.08 44.55
CA LYS A 175 -78.76 -10.00 46.00
C LYS A 175 -79.21 -11.30 46.66
N ASN A 176 -78.57 -11.66 47.77
CA ASN A 176 -79.04 -12.77 48.58
C ASN A 176 -80.35 -12.40 49.27
N GLU A 177 -81.26 -13.37 49.35
CA GLU A 177 -82.57 -13.20 49.97
C GLU A 177 -82.93 -14.50 50.70
N LEU A 178 -83.49 -14.38 51.91
CA LEU A 178 -83.98 -15.49 52.70
C LEU A 178 -85.46 -15.27 53.00
N HIS A 179 -86.29 -16.23 52.61
CA HIS A 179 -87.71 -16.24 52.92
C HIS A 179 -88.03 -17.39 53.86
N PHE A 180 -88.77 -17.09 54.93
CA PHE A 180 -89.17 -18.06 55.95
C PHE A 180 -90.69 -18.16 55.93
N GLN A 181 -91.23 -19.36 55.83
CA GLN A 181 -92.67 -19.62 55.90
C GLN A 181 -92.95 -20.80 56.81
N ILE A 182 -94.00 -20.71 57.62
CA ILE A 182 -94.47 -21.81 58.47
C ILE A 182 -95.73 -22.39 57.83
N THR A 183 -95.74 -23.68 57.53
CA THR A 183 -96.85 -24.37 56.88
C THR A 183 -97.40 -25.51 57.76
N GLY A 184 -98.74 -25.66 57.77
CA GLY A 184 -99.48 -26.64 58.55
C GLY A 184 -100.15 -26.05 59.80
N GLY A 185 -101.45 -26.35 60.00
CA GLY A 185 -102.24 -25.86 61.14
C GLY A 185 -103.66 -25.44 60.76
N HIS A 186 -104.47 -26.34 60.18
CA HIS A 186 -105.92 -26.17 60.23
C HIS A 186 -106.40 -26.82 61.53
N VAL A 187 -106.70 -25.98 62.53
CA VAL A 187 -107.49 -26.39 63.69
C VAL A 187 -108.95 -26.20 63.26
N ASP A 188 -109.64 -27.31 63.05
CA ASP A 188 -111.08 -27.30 62.82
C ASP A 188 -111.75 -26.98 64.17
N THR A 189 -112.16 -25.73 64.36
CA THR A 189 -112.92 -25.32 65.54
C THR A 189 -114.39 -25.20 65.15
N MET A 190 -115.16 -26.29 65.24
CA MET A 190 -116.61 -26.20 65.40
C MET A 190 -117.13 -27.38 66.23
N TYR A 191 -117.88 -26.99 67.26
CA TYR A 191 -118.73 -27.79 68.15
C TYR A 191 -119.88 -28.48 67.41
#